data_AF-A0A950IHH1-F1
#
_entry.id   AF-A0A950IHH1-F1
#
_cell.length_a   1.000
_cell.length_b   1.000
_cell.length_c   1.000
_cell.angle_alpha   90.00
_cell.angle_beta   90.00
_cell.angle_gamma   90.00
#
_symmetry.space_group_name_H-M   'P 1'
#
loop_
_entity.id
_entity.type
_entity.pdbx_description
1 polymer ?
#
loop_
_entity_poly.entity_id
_entity_poly.type
_entity_poly.pdbx_seq_one_letter_code
_entity_poly.pdbx_strand_id
1 'polypeptide(L)'
;AGLFAAYRSTLESHLNWGTSYLVNDFYRRFINGSADEQHYVLMGRVVTALIMVVALLFTFALDTAKETFALILQIGAGTGLIYLLRWFWWRINAWSEVSAMIGSFAISLLFFVMAKVGHPVDGTTALLATVAFTTVVWIATTLLTPPVDAATLAAFYAKVRPAGPGWRRVRATTGLPPSPDSFTNAFLGWVLGLCTVYAALFGTGAFVYGHPAQGFACAIIALIAGGSLLRLGRTAWGSEPGATAEVVAQPAAM
;
A
#
# COMPACT_ATOMS: atom_id res chain seq x y z
N ALA A 1 15.80 -28.49 -0.25
CA ALA A 1 15.67 -27.81 1.06
C ALA A 1 15.32 -26.33 0.91
N GLY A 2 16.13 -25.50 0.22
CA GLY A 2 15.90 -24.05 0.12
C GLY A 2 14.55 -23.62 -0.48
N LEU A 3 14.13 -24.22 -1.59
CA LEU A 3 12.84 -23.88 -2.24
C LEU A 3 11.62 -24.15 -1.34
N PHE A 4 11.60 -25.30 -0.68
CA PHE A 4 10.54 -25.66 0.28
C PHE A 4 10.52 -24.72 1.49
N ALA A 5 11.70 -24.34 2.01
CA ALA A 5 11.80 -23.39 3.11
C ALA A 5 11.29 -21.99 2.70
N ALA A 6 11.65 -21.53 1.50
CA ALA A 6 11.18 -20.25 0.95
C ALA A 6 9.66 -20.25 0.75
N TYR A 7 9.11 -21.29 0.14
CA TYR A 7 7.66 -21.44 -0.06
C TYR A 7 6.90 -21.43 1.27
N ARG A 8 7.37 -22.20 2.26
CA ARG A 8 6.78 -22.23 3.60
C ARG A 8 6.81 -20.85 4.26
N SER A 9 7.93 -20.14 4.18
CA SER A 9 8.07 -18.78 4.72
C SER A 9 7.05 -17.82 4.11
N THR A 10 6.82 -17.89 2.80
CA THR A 10 5.80 -17.08 2.13
C THR A 10 4.39 -17.44 2.59
N LEU A 11 4.05 -18.73 2.69
CA LEU A 11 2.75 -19.17 3.19
C LEU A 11 2.50 -18.72 4.64
N GLU A 12 3.47 -18.94 5.53
CA GLU A 12 3.39 -18.55 6.94
C GLU A 12 3.19 -17.04 7.08
N SER A 13 3.88 -16.25 6.27
CA SER A 13 3.72 -14.79 6.26
C SER A 13 2.29 -14.37 5.88
N HIS A 14 1.71 -14.96 4.83
CA HIS A 14 0.34 -14.65 4.40
C HIS A 14 -0.71 -15.09 5.43
N LEU A 15 -0.56 -16.31 5.98
CA LEU A 15 -1.46 -16.81 7.02
C LEU A 15 -1.38 -15.95 8.27
N ASN A 16 -0.18 -15.58 8.71
CA ASN A 16 0.02 -14.75 9.89
C ASN A 16 -0.58 -13.34 9.71
N TRP A 17 -0.36 -12.70 8.55
CA TRP A 17 -0.96 -11.40 8.23
C TRP A 17 -2.48 -11.49 8.18
N GLY A 18 -3.03 -12.45 7.44
CA GLY A 18 -4.48 -12.63 7.31
C GLY A 18 -5.16 -12.87 8.66
N THR A 19 -4.58 -13.74 9.48
CA THR A 19 -5.06 -14.01 10.84
C THR A 19 -4.96 -12.78 11.73
N SER A 20 -3.82 -12.08 11.72
CA SER A 20 -3.61 -10.91 12.57
C SER A 20 -4.60 -9.80 12.28
N TYR A 21 -4.92 -9.55 10.99
CA TYR A 21 -5.96 -8.59 10.61
C TYR A 21 -7.34 -9.03 11.10
N LEU A 22 -7.73 -10.29 10.89
CA LEU A 22 -9.06 -10.73 11.28
C LEU A 22 -9.24 -10.81 12.80
N VAL A 23 -8.19 -11.14 13.56
CA VAL A 23 -8.26 -11.20 15.02
C VAL A 23 -8.15 -9.82 15.64
N ASN A 24 -7.13 -9.03 15.29
CA ASN A 24 -6.89 -7.76 15.99
C ASN A 24 -7.80 -6.64 15.49
N ASP A 25 -8.02 -6.55 14.17
CA ASP A 25 -8.74 -5.41 13.59
C ASP A 25 -10.24 -5.65 13.53
N PHE A 26 -10.67 -6.91 13.42
CA PHE A 26 -12.09 -7.29 13.37
C PHE A 26 -12.58 -7.90 14.68
N TYR A 27 -12.07 -9.07 15.08
CA TYR A 27 -12.60 -9.81 16.23
C TYR A 27 -12.46 -9.03 17.55
N ARG A 28 -11.26 -8.57 17.87
CA ARG A 28 -10.97 -7.79 19.09
C ARG A 28 -11.71 -6.46 19.09
N ARG A 29 -11.87 -5.80 17.94
CA ARG A 29 -12.50 -4.50 17.86
C ARG A 29 -14.03 -4.54 17.92
N PHE A 30 -14.66 -5.52 17.25
CA PHE A 30 -16.12 -5.52 17.04
C PHE A 30 -16.86 -6.68 17.71
N ILE A 31 -16.19 -7.79 18.04
CA ILE A 31 -16.84 -8.98 18.62
C ILE A 31 -16.59 -9.06 20.12
N ASN A 32 -15.32 -9.09 20.54
CA ASN A 32 -14.96 -9.19 21.95
C ASN A 32 -13.66 -8.43 22.20
N GLY A 33 -13.77 -7.21 22.74
CA GLY A 33 -12.62 -6.35 23.03
C GLY A 33 -12.06 -6.46 24.44
N SER A 34 -12.75 -7.17 25.34
CA SER A 34 -12.35 -7.34 26.73
C SER A 34 -11.87 -8.75 27.06
N ALA A 35 -11.63 -9.59 26.06
CA ALA A 35 -11.02 -10.91 26.27
C ALA A 35 -9.56 -10.79 26.72
N ASP A 36 -9.07 -11.84 27.36
CA ASP A 36 -7.67 -11.95 27.73
C ASP A 36 -6.79 -12.30 26.51
N GLU A 37 -5.48 -12.09 26.64
CA GLU A 37 -4.54 -12.36 25.54
C GLU A 37 -4.48 -13.85 25.18
N GLN A 38 -4.76 -14.78 26.11
CA GLN A 38 -4.80 -16.21 25.78
C GLN A 38 -5.97 -16.52 24.84
N HIS A 39 -7.12 -15.87 25.03
CA HIS A 39 -8.26 -15.99 24.12
C HIS A 39 -7.94 -15.46 22.73
N TYR A 40 -7.26 -14.32 22.59
CA TYR A 40 -6.86 -13.82 21.26
C TYR A 40 -5.86 -14.74 20.56
N VAL A 41 -4.93 -15.36 21.30
CA VAL A 41 -4.03 -16.37 20.74
C VAL A 41 -4.80 -17.60 20.27
N LEU A 42 -5.78 -18.07 21.04
CA LEU A 42 -6.66 -19.17 20.65
C LEU A 42 -7.44 -18.81 19.38
N MET A 43 -8.05 -17.63 19.33
CA MET A 43 -8.77 -17.14 18.14
C MET A 43 -7.84 -17.01 16.93
N GLY A 44 -6.59 -16.60 17.12
CA GLY A 44 -5.57 -16.62 16.07
C GLY A 44 -5.35 -18.01 15.48
N ARG A 45 -5.26 -19.04 16.31
CA ARG A 45 -5.12 -20.42 15.83
C ARG A 45 -6.37 -20.88 15.07
N VAL A 46 -7.56 -20.59 15.58
CA VAL A 46 -8.84 -20.93 14.95
C VAL A 46 -8.98 -20.26 13.59
N VAL A 47 -8.73 -18.95 13.52
CA VAL A 47 -8.79 -18.18 12.27
C VAL A 47 -7.76 -18.67 11.27
N THR A 48 -6.54 -18.98 11.72
CA THR A 48 -5.51 -19.55 10.83
C THR A 48 -5.98 -20.86 10.21
N ALA A 49 -6.53 -21.77 11.02
CA ALA A 49 -7.08 -23.03 10.52
C ALA A 49 -8.23 -22.80 9.52
N LEU A 50 -9.13 -21.86 9.81
CA LEU A 50 -10.23 -21.49 8.92
C LEU A 50 -9.73 -20.96 7.57
N ILE A 51 -8.78 -20.01 7.58
CA ILE A 51 -8.19 -19.45 6.36
C ILE A 51 -7.51 -20.56 5.55
N MET A 52 -6.81 -21.49 6.19
CA MET A 52 -6.19 -22.63 5.50
C MET A 52 -7.24 -23.52 4.81
N VAL A 53 -8.36 -23.82 5.47
CA VAL A 53 -9.45 -24.61 4.86
C VAL A 53 -10.04 -23.87 3.65
N VAL A 54 -10.30 -22.56 3.77
CA VAL A 54 -10.83 -21.77 2.65
C VAL A 54 -9.84 -21.71 1.49
N ALA A 55 -8.54 -21.51 1.75
CA ALA A 55 -7.50 -21.51 0.72
C ALA A 55 -7.39 -22.88 0.02
N LEU A 56 -7.50 -23.98 0.78
CA LEU A 56 -7.52 -25.33 0.22
C LEU A 56 -8.73 -25.54 -0.69
N LEU A 57 -9.92 -25.14 -0.25
CA LEU A 57 -11.14 -25.24 -1.07
C LEU A 57 -11.03 -24.39 -2.34
N PHE A 58 -10.50 -23.17 -2.24
CA PHE A 58 -10.31 -22.28 -3.38
C PHE A 58 -9.30 -22.83 -4.39
N THR A 59 -8.32 -23.63 -3.94
CA THR A 59 -7.35 -24.28 -4.83
C THR A 59 -8.02 -25.21 -5.84
N PHE A 60 -9.14 -25.86 -5.49
CA PHE A 60 -9.88 -26.71 -6.42
C PHE A 60 -10.63 -25.93 -7.51
N ALA A 61 -10.80 -24.61 -7.36
CA ALA A 61 -11.44 -23.75 -8.36
C ALA A 61 -10.45 -23.16 -9.38
N LEU A 62 -9.15 -23.31 -9.14
CA LEU A 62 -8.06 -22.71 -9.93
C LEU A 62 -7.47 -23.77 -10.87
N ASP A 63 -7.46 -23.50 -12.18
CA ASP A 63 -6.91 -24.45 -13.16
C ASP A 63 -5.40 -24.25 -13.32
N THR A 64 -4.94 -23.00 -13.27
CA THR A 64 -3.52 -22.65 -13.47
C THR A 64 -3.02 -21.58 -12.51
N ALA A 65 -1.72 -21.63 -12.19
CA ALA A 65 -1.08 -20.57 -11.40
C ALA A 65 -1.12 -19.19 -12.08
N LYS A 66 -1.16 -19.16 -13.42
CA LYS A 66 -1.27 -17.93 -14.22
C LYS A 66 -2.61 -17.25 -13.99
N GLU A 67 -3.70 -18.00 -13.94
CA GLU A 67 -5.04 -17.46 -13.62
C GLU A 67 -5.07 -16.83 -12.25
N THR A 68 -4.50 -17.50 -11.24
CA THR A 68 -4.40 -16.95 -9.88
C THR A 68 -3.61 -15.64 -9.86
N PHE A 69 -2.48 -15.59 -10.57
CA PHE A 69 -1.67 -14.39 -10.66
C PHE A 69 -2.43 -13.24 -11.34
N ALA A 70 -3.13 -13.53 -12.44
CA ALA A 70 -3.96 -12.55 -13.14
C ALA A 70 -5.09 -12.01 -12.24
N LEU A 71 -5.76 -12.89 -11.50
CA LEU A 71 -6.83 -12.52 -10.57
C LEU A 71 -6.32 -11.63 -9.44
N ILE A 72 -5.17 -11.96 -8.83
CA ILE A 72 -4.55 -11.14 -7.77
C ILE A 72 -4.16 -9.77 -8.31
N LEU A 73 -3.53 -9.72 -9.50
CA LEU A 73 -3.18 -8.46 -10.15
C LEU A 73 -4.41 -7.60 -10.43
N GLN A 74 -5.49 -8.22 -10.88
CA GLN A 74 -6.72 -7.51 -11.22
C GLN A 74 -7.42 -6.91 -10.01
N ILE A 75 -7.48 -7.65 -8.89
CA ILE A 75 -7.99 -7.14 -7.60
C ILE A 75 -7.09 -6.00 -7.09
N GLY A 76 -5.76 -6.13 -7.22
CA GLY A 76 -4.82 -5.09 -6.80
C GLY A 76 -4.92 -3.81 -7.63
N ALA A 77 -5.13 -3.93 -8.94
CA ALA A 77 -5.15 -2.81 -9.87
C ALA A 77 -6.21 -1.76 -9.52
N GLY A 78 -7.38 -2.18 -9.03
CA GLY A 78 -8.47 -1.26 -8.72
C GLY A 78 -8.22 -0.37 -7.49
N THR A 79 -7.31 -0.75 -6.59
CA THR A 79 -7.02 -0.03 -5.33
C THR A 79 -5.74 0.80 -5.40
N GLY A 80 -4.82 0.48 -6.32
CA GLY A 80 -3.50 1.11 -6.39
C GLY A 80 -3.53 2.64 -6.52
N LEU A 81 -4.45 3.19 -7.33
CA LEU A 81 -4.58 4.65 -7.49
C LEU A 81 -4.95 5.36 -6.19
N ILE A 82 -5.77 4.75 -5.35
CA ILE A 82 -6.23 5.35 -4.09
C ILE A 82 -5.09 5.43 -3.10
N TYR A 83 -4.30 4.37 -2.97
CA TYR A 83 -3.15 4.34 -2.06
C TYR A 83 -2.10 5.41 -2.39
N LEU A 84 -2.00 5.81 -3.66
CA LEU A 84 -1.16 6.93 -4.09
C LEU A 84 -1.86 8.28 -3.86
N LEU A 85 -3.09 8.45 -4.39
CA LEU A 85 -3.78 9.73 -4.39
C LEU A 85 -4.19 10.21 -3.00
N ARG A 86 -4.41 9.30 -2.04
CA ARG A 86 -4.78 9.66 -0.65
C ARG A 86 -3.76 10.59 0.02
N TRP A 87 -2.49 10.50 -0.36
CA TRP A 87 -1.44 11.37 0.15
C TRP A 87 -1.54 12.80 -0.38
N PHE A 88 -2.13 12.99 -1.57
CA PHE A 88 -2.22 14.28 -2.25
C PHE A 88 -3.62 14.90 -2.20
N TRP A 89 -4.65 14.10 -1.89
CA TRP A 89 -6.05 14.54 -1.88
C TRP A 89 -6.76 14.15 -0.57
N TRP A 90 -6.89 15.13 0.32
CA TRP A 90 -7.52 15.00 1.65
C TRP A 90 -8.95 14.47 1.69
N ARG A 91 -9.66 14.45 0.55
CA ARG A 91 -11.05 13.95 0.48
C ARG A 91 -11.12 12.44 0.50
N ILE A 92 -10.07 11.75 0.05
CA ILE A 92 -10.02 10.29 0.06
C ILE A 92 -10.04 9.81 1.51
N ASN A 93 -11.05 9.02 1.84
CA ASN A 93 -11.31 8.53 3.20
C ASN A 93 -11.48 7.01 3.19
N ALA A 94 -11.79 6.43 4.35
CA ALA A 94 -11.99 4.99 4.49
C ALA A 94 -13.11 4.44 3.58
N TRP A 95 -14.16 5.22 3.28
CA TRP A 95 -15.22 4.80 2.37
C TRP A 95 -14.74 4.74 0.92
N SER A 96 -13.87 5.67 0.50
CA SER A 96 -13.20 5.60 -0.81
C SER A 96 -12.40 4.30 -0.95
N GLU A 97 -11.63 3.93 0.08
CA GLU A 97 -10.83 2.70 0.07
C GLU A 97 -11.72 1.45 0.05
N VAL A 98 -12.71 1.36 0.95
CA VAL A 98 -13.62 0.20 1.03
C VAL A 98 -14.45 0.03 -0.25
N SER A 99 -15.01 1.11 -0.79
CA SER A 99 -15.80 1.04 -2.03
C SER A 99 -14.96 0.58 -3.23
N ALA A 100 -13.69 0.98 -3.30
CA ALA A 100 -12.78 0.54 -4.35
C ALA A 100 -12.38 -0.93 -4.19
N MET A 101 -12.10 -1.38 -2.98
CA MET A 101 -11.78 -2.79 -2.71
C MET A 101 -12.98 -3.68 -3.10
N ILE A 102 -14.19 -3.31 -2.68
CA ILE A 102 -15.41 -4.05 -3.03
C ILE A 102 -15.66 -3.99 -4.54
N GLY A 103 -15.57 -2.80 -5.16
CA GLY A 103 -15.77 -2.64 -6.60
C GLY A 103 -14.75 -3.43 -7.42
N SER A 104 -13.48 -3.41 -7.02
CA SER A 104 -12.39 -4.13 -7.71
C SER A 104 -12.53 -5.63 -7.56
N PHE A 105 -12.98 -6.11 -6.39
CA PHE A 105 -13.26 -7.52 -6.17
C PHE A 105 -14.48 -7.97 -6.99
N ALA A 106 -15.56 -7.20 -6.98
CA ALA A 106 -16.79 -7.52 -7.72
C ALA A 106 -16.55 -7.61 -9.24
N ILE A 107 -15.84 -6.64 -9.83
CA ILE A 107 -15.55 -6.65 -11.27
C ILE A 107 -14.55 -7.76 -11.64
N SER A 108 -13.54 -8.02 -10.79
CA SER A 108 -12.61 -9.15 -10.98
C SER A 108 -13.34 -10.49 -10.93
N LEU A 109 -14.26 -10.66 -9.98
CA LEU A 109 -15.07 -11.87 -9.85
C LEU A 109 -16.01 -12.04 -11.05
N LEU A 110 -16.61 -10.95 -11.54
CA LEU A 110 -17.44 -10.98 -12.75
C LEU A 110 -16.63 -11.50 -13.96
N PHE A 111 -15.43 -10.97 -14.18
CA PHE A 111 -14.57 -11.43 -15.27
C PHE A 111 -14.12 -12.88 -15.10
N PHE A 112 -13.81 -13.29 -13.86
CA PHE A 112 -13.47 -14.67 -13.56
C PHE A 112 -14.63 -15.64 -13.89
N VAL A 113 -15.85 -15.30 -13.49
CA VAL A 113 -17.05 -16.09 -13.80
C VAL A 113 -17.33 -16.09 -15.30
N MET A 114 -17.24 -14.93 -15.98
CA MET A 114 -17.41 -14.85 -17.44
C MET A 114 -16.43 -15.75 -18.19
N ALA A 115 -15.15 -15.79 -17.76
CA ALA A 115 -14.16 -16.67 -18.34
C ALA A 115 -14.53 -18.15 -18.17
N LYS A 116 -15.02 -18.55 -16.99
CA LYS A 116 -15.47 -19.94 -16.72
C LYS A 116 -16.73 -20.34 -17.49
N VAL A 117 -17.61 -19.40 -17.82
CA VAL A 117 -18.84 -19.62 -18.62
C VAL A 117 -18.58 -19.57 -20.14
N GLY A 118 -17.33 -19.36 -20.56
CA GLY A 118 -16.92 -19.41 -21.97
C GLY A 118 -16.84 -18.06 -22.68
N HIS A 119 -16.91 -16.95 -21.93
CA HIS A 119 -16.74 -15.59 -22.44
C HIS A 119 -15.50 -14.91 -21.82
N PRO A 120 -14.28 -15.41 -22.10
CA PRO A 120 -13.08 -14.79 -21.54
C PRO A 120 -12.88 -13.39 -22.10
N VAL A 121 -12.64 -12.43 -21.21
CA VAL A 121 -12.20 -11.09 -21.57
C VAL A 121 -10.68 -11.07 -21.58
N ASP A 122 -10.10 -10.44 -22.60
CA ASP A 122 -8.65 -10.23 -22.65
C ASP A 122 -8.14 -9.56 -21.36
N GLY A 123 -7.01 -10.04 -20.82
CA GLY A 123 -6.50 -9.59 -19.53
C GLY A 123 -6.17 -8.10 -19.49
N THR A 124 -5.69 -7.51 -20.60
CA THR A 124 -5.39 -6.07 -20.68
C THR A 124 -6.69 -5.27 -20.63
N THR A 125 -7.68 -5.70 -21.41
CA THR A 125 -9.01 -5.09 -21.44
C THR A 125 -9.68 -5.18 -20.07
N ALA A 126 -9.62 -6.35 -19.44
CA ALA A 126 -10.20 -6.60 -18.12
C ALA A 126 -9.52 -5.74 -17.04
N LEU A 127 -8.19 -5.57 -17.11
CA LEU A 127 -7.42 -4.70 -16.23
C LEU A 127 -7.84 -3.22 -16.39
N LEU A 128 -7.84 -2.71 -17.62
CA LEU A 128 -8.22 -1.31 -17.90
C LEU A 128 -9.67 -1.03 -17.50
N ALA A 129 -10.58 -1.96 -17.80
CA ALA A 129 -11.98 -1.87 -17.40
C ALA A 129 -12.13 -1.88 -15.87
N THR A 130 -11.36 -2.73 -15.17
CA THR A 130 -11.34 -2.76 -13.70
C THR A 130 -10.90 -1.43 -13.14
N VAL A 131 -9.77 -0.87 -13.60
CA VAL A 131 -9.26 0.43 -13.14
C VAL A 131 -10.25 1.56 -13.43
N ALA A 132 -10.83 1.60 -14.63
CA ALA A 132 -11.80 2.63 -14.99
C ALA A 132 -13.06 2.55 -14.13
N PHE A 133 -13.62 1.35 -13.98
CA PHE A 133 -14.81 1.12 -13.16
C PHE A 133 -14.56 1.48 -11.69
N THR A 134 -13.49 0.96 -11.09
CA THR A 134 -13.18 1.25 -9.69
C THR A 134 -12.92 2.72 -9.48
N THR A 135 -12.27 3.39 -10.45
CA THR A 135 -12.04 4.83 -10.42
C THR A 135 -13.33 5.61 -10.32
N VAL A 136 -14.33 5.27 -11.14
CA VAL A 136 -15.66 5.88 -11.04
C VAL A 136 -16.30 5.61 -9.68
N VAL A 137 -16.26 4.36 -9.21
CA VAL A 137 -16.88 3.95 -7.93
C VAL A 137 -16.29 4.71 -6.75
N TRP A 138 -14.97 4.76 -6.62
CA TRP A 138 -14.34 5.40 -5.46
C TRP A 138 -14.41 6.91 -5.54
N ILE A 139 -14.33 7.52 -6.73
CA ILE A 139 -14.52 8.97 -6.90
C ILE A 139 -15.95 9.35 -6.51
N ALA A 140 -16.95 8.63 -7.03
CA ALA A 140 -18.35 8.85 -6.67
C ALA A 140 -18.54 8.73 -5.15
N THR A 141 -18.01 7.67 -4.54
CA THR A 141 -18.08 7.48 -3.08
C THR A 141 -17.38 8.61 -2.32
N THR A 142 -16.22 9.08 -2.78
CA THR A 142 -15.47 10.20 -2.16
C THR A 142 -16.24 11.52 -2.18
N LEU A 143 -17.03 11.73 -3.23
CA LEU A 143 -17.83 12.95 -3.40
C LEU A 143 -19.16 12.87 -2.63
N LEU A 144 -19.77 11.69 -2.54
CA LEU A 144 -21.03 11.45 -1.85
C LEU A 144 -20.89 11.26 -0.34
N THR A 145 -19.77 10.72 0.13
CA THR A 145 -19.53 10.51 1.56
C THR A 145 -19.03 11.78 2.24
N PRO A 146 -19.36 11.97 3.53
CA PRO A 146 -18.86 13.09 4.29
C PRO A 146 -17.32 13.04 4.37
N PRO A 147 -16.64 14.21 4.29
CA PRO A 147 -15.21 14.26 4.55
C PRO A 147 -14.90 13.85 5.99
N VAL A 148 -13.64 13.47 6.23
CA VAL A 148 -13.12 13.27 7.58
C VAL A 148 -13.26 14.56 8.39
N ASP A 149 -13.48 14.43 9.69
CA ASP A 149 -13.62 15.56 10.61
C ASP A 149 -12.47 16.57 10.49
N ALA A 150 -12.83 17.86 10.57
CA ALA A 150 -11.90 18.96 10.33
C ALA A 150 -10.77 18.99 11.37
N ALA A 151 -11.03 18.64 12.63
CA ALA A 151 -10.01 18.61 13.66
C ALA A 151 -9.00 17.48 13.41
N THR A 152 -9.48 16.31 12.95
CA THR A 152 -8.61 15.19 12.57
C THR A 152 -7.72 15.54 11.37
N LEU A 153 -8.27 16.20 10.35
CA LEU A 153 -7.50 16.67 9.19
C LEU A 153 -6.47 17.74 9.56
N ALA A 154 -6.83 18.67 10.46
CA ALA A 154 -5.92 19.69 10.97
C ALA A 154 -4.77 19.07 11.79
N ALA A 155 -5.07 18.12 12.67
CA ALA A 155 -4.08 17.38 13.45
C ALA A 155 -3.13 16.58 12.55
N PHE A 156 -3.67 15.90 11.52
CA PHE A 156 -2.86 15.20 10.53
C PHE A 156 -1.93 16.17 9.77
N TYR A 157 -2.46 17.32 9.32
CA TYR A 157 -1.68 18.32 8.61
C TYR A 157 -0.57 18.90 9.47
N ALA A 158 -0.83 19.16 10.76
CA ALA A 158 0.16 19.66 11.70
C ALA A 158 1.36 18.71 11.88
N LYS A 159 1.09 17.40 11.87
CA LYS A 159 2.12 16.35 12.06
C LYS A 159 2.89 16.03 10.79
N VAL A 160 2.20 15.87 9.66
CA VAL A 160 2.80 15.33 8.43
C VAL A 160 3.17 16.40 7.42
N ARG A 161 2.47 17.56 7.43
CA ARG A 161 2.60 18.63 6.42
C ARG A 161 2.68 18.09 4.99
N PRO A 162 1.68 17.30 4.54
CA PRO A 162 1.70 16.67 3.23
C PRO A 162 1.80 17.71 2.11
N ALA A 163 2.61 17.40 1.09
CA ALA A 163 2.78 18.23 -0.09
C ALA A 163 1.58 18.11 -1.05
N GLY A 164 1.40 19.14 -1.88
CA GLY A 164 0.46 19.10 -3.01
C GLY A 164 -0.78 20.00 -2.88
N PRO A 165 -1.47 20.25 -4.01
CA PRO A 165 -2.54 21.23 -4.09
C PRO A 165 -3.83 20.81 -3.37
N GLY A 166 -4.06 19.50 -3.21
CA GLY A 166 -5.28 19.00 -2.56
C GLY A 166 -5.41 19.52 -1.13
N TRP A 167 -4.31 19.61 -0.39
CA TRP A 167 -4.29 20.05 1.01
C TRP A 167 -4.45 21.57 1.21
N ARG A 168 -4.54 22.37 0.14
CA ARG A 168 -4.60 23.84 0.24
C ARG A 168 -5.75 24.35 1.12
N ARG A 169 -6.91 23.69 1.07
CA ARG A 169 -8.09 24.07 1.89
C ARG A 169 -7.87 23.78 3.38
N VAL A 170 -7.35 22.59 3.71
CA VAL A 170 -7.06 22.17 5.09
C VAL A 170 -5.89 22.98 5.67
N ARG A 171 -4.90 23.34 4.84
CA ARG A 171 -3.82 24.23 5.25
C ARG A 171 -4.33 25.62 5.64
N ALA A 172 -5.27 26.18 4.87
CA ALA A 172 -5.81 27.50 5.15
C ALA A 172 -6.48 27.58 6.53
N THR A 173 -7.02 26.46 7.04
CA THR A 173 -7.62 26.39 8.37
C THR A 173 -6.61 26.21 9.51
N THR A 174 -5.36 25.81 9.23
CA THR A 174 -4.33 25.61 10.26
C THR A 174 -3.35 26.77 10.40
N GLY A 175 -3.24 27.65 9.40
CA GLY A 175 -2.28 28.76 9.40
C GLY A 175 -0.80 28.33 9.29
N LEU A 176 -0.54 27.04 9.08
CA LEU A 176 0.82 26.49 9.05
C LEU A 176 1.53 26.74 7.69
N PRO A 177 2.88 26.81 7.69
CA PRO A 177 3.65 26.91 6.46
C PRO A 177 3.41 25.69 5.55
N PRO A 178 3.68 25.82 4.23
CA PRO A 178 3.58 24.69 3.32
C PRO A 178 4.59 23.60 3.70
N SER A 179 4.44 22.42 3.09
CA SER A 179 5.39 21.32 3.25
C SER A 179 6.82 21.82 3.01
N PRO A 180 7.78 21.51 3.91
CA PRO A 180 9.19 21.82 3.67
C PRO A 180 9.78 20.96 2.54
N ASP A 181 9.10 19.87 2.17
CA ASP A 181 9.57 18.92 1.20
C ASP A 181 9.37 19.42 -0.24
N SER A 182 10.43 19.36 -1.03
CA SER A 182 10.36 19.60 -2.46
C SER A 182 9.85 18.37 -3.19
N PHE A 183 8.73 18.51 -3.90
CA PHE A 183 8.17 17.45 -4.73
C PHE A 183 9.19 16.94 -5.78
N THR A 184 10.00 17.85 -6.35
CA THR A 184 11.04 17.49 -7.31
C THR A 184 12.10 16.59 -6.69
N ASN A 185 12.54 16.89 -5.46
CA ASN A 185 13.53 16.08 -4.76
C ASN A 185 12.93 14.72 -4.36
N ALA A 186 11.68 14.69 -3.90
CA ALA A 186 10.99 13.45 -3.60
C ALA A 186 10.84 12.54 -4.84
N PHE A 187 10.44 13.13 -5.98
CA PHE A 187 10.31 12.40 -7.25
C PHE A 187 11.66 11.92 -7.78
N LEU A 188 12.69 12.76 -7.74
CA LEU A 188 14.05 12.37 -8.11
C LEU A 188 14.56 11.24 -7.21
N GLY A 189 14.34 11.33 -5.90
CA GLY A 189 14.68 10.28 -4.95
C GLY A 189 13.96 8.96 -5.26
N TRP A 190 12.68 9.03 -5.62
CA TRP A 190 11.92 7.86 -6.05
C TRP A 190 12.50 7.21 -7.32
N VAL A 191 12.79 8.00 -8.37
CA VAL A 191 13.40 7.48 -9.61
C VAL A 191 14.78 6.88 -9.34
N LEU A 192 15.63 7.57 -8.57
CA LEU A 192 16.95 7.07 -8.20
C LEU A 192 16.85 5.76 -7.40
N GLY A 193 15.91 5.67 -6.46
CA GLY A 193 15.63 4.46 -5.71
C GLY A 193 15.19 3.29 -6.59
N LEU A 194 14.26 3.53 -7.52
CA LEU A 194 13.87 2.53 -8.50
C LEU A 194 15.05 2.06 -9.35
N CYS A 195 15.84 2.99 -9.88
CA CYS A 195 17.04 2.68 -10.66
C CYS A 195 18.03 1.84 -9.83
N THR A 196 18.28 2.20 -8.57
CA THR A 196 19.17 1.43 -7.68
C THR A 196 18.67 0.01 -7.49
N VAL A 197 17.39 -0.16 -7.12
CA VAL A 197 16.82 -1.47 -6.82
C VAL A 197 16.78 -2.36 -8.06
N TYR A 198 16.28 -1.86 -9.19
CA TYR A 198 16.21 -2.63 -10.42
C TYR A 198 17.59 -2.96 -10.98
N ALA A 199 18.53 -2.00 -10.97
CA ALA A 199 19.88 -2.27 -11.44
C ALA A 199 20.61 -3.25 -10.54
N ALA A 200 20.43 -3.19 -9.21
CA ALA A 200 20.97 -4.22 -8.31
C ALA A 200 20.37 -5.60 -8.61
N LEU A 201 19.03 -5.69 -8.73
CA LEU A 201 18.31 -6.94 -8.99
C LEU A 201 18.74 -7.58 -10.32
N PHE A 202 18.67 -6.84 -11.42
CA PHE A 202 19.06 -7.34 -12.74
C PHE A 202 20.57 -7.57 -12.83
N GLY A 203 21.39 -6.76 -12.16
CA GLY A 203 22.83 -6.95 -12.10
C GLY A 203 23.22 -8.26 -11.41
N THR A 204 22.64 -8.53 -10.23
CA THR A 204 22.82 -9.82 -9.55
C THR A 204 22.34 -10.98 -10.42
N GLY A 205 21.17 -10.85 -11.06
CA GLY A 205 20.68 -11.84 -12.01
C GLY A 205 21.66 -12.10 -13.16
N ALA A 206 22.19 -11.05 -13.79
CA ALA A 206 23.13 -11.16 -14.90
C ALA A 206 24.44 -11.86 -14.49
N PHE A 207 24.95 -11.63 -13.27
CA PHE A 207 26.10 -12.39 -12.76
C PHE A 207 25.77 -13.88 -12.60
N VAL A 208 24.60 -14.21 -12.04
CA VAL A 208 24.16 -15.60 -11.85
C VAL A 208 23.98 -16.32 -13.20
N TYR A 209 23.47 -15.63 -14.21
CA TYR A 209 23.28 -16.18 -15.56
C TYR A 209 24.56 -16.19 -16.42
N GLY A 210 25.71 -15.76 -15.88
CA GLY A 210 26.98 -15.79 -16.60
C GLY A 210 27.17 -14.67 -17.62
N HIS A 211 26.47 -13.55 -17.46
CA HIS A 211 26.59 -12.34 -18.29
C HIS A 211 27.33 -11.21 -17.53
N PRO A 212 28.65 -11.30 -17.34
CA PRO A 212 29.39 -10.39 -16.45
C PRO A 212 29.38 -8.94 -16.92
N ALA A 213 29.43 -8.68 -18.24
CA ALA A 213 29.40 -7.32 -18.77
C ALA A 213 28.10 -6.58 -18.40
N GLN A 214 26.95 -7.27 -18.52
CA GLN A 214 25.65 -6.74 -18.09
C GLN A 214 25.59 -6.58 -16.57
N GLY A 215 26.11 -7.56 -15.82
CA GLY A 215 26.21 -7.49 -14.37
C GLY A 215 26.98 -6.26 -13.88
N PHE A 216 28.17 -5.99 -14.44
CA PHE A 216 28.96 -4.83 -14.09
C PHE A 216 28.32 -3.51 -14.51
N ALA A 217 27.71 -3.43 -15.70
CA ALA A 217 26.99 -2.24 -16.14
C ALA A 217 25.85 -1.89 -15.16
N CYS A 218 25.04 -2.89 -14.80
CA CYS A 218 23.98 -2.73 -13.81
C CYS A 218 24.51 -2.38 -12.42
N ALA A 219 25.63 -2.97 -11.98
CA ALA A 219 26.26 -2.63 -10.70
C ALA A 219 26.72 -1.16 -10.65
N ILE A 220 27.34 -0.67 -11.73
CA ILE A 220 27.76 0.75 -11.83
C ILE A 220 26.53 1.67 -11.74
N ILE A 221 25.46 1.36 -12.47
CA ILE A 221 24.20 2.14 -12.40
C ILE A 221 23.65 2.13 -10.98
N ALA A 222 23.62 0.98 -10.32
CA ALA A 222 23.13 0.86 -8.95
C ALA A 222 23.95 1.72 -7.97
N LEU A 223 25.29 1.71 -8.09
CA LEU A 223 26.19 2.51 -7.26
C LEU A 223 26.02 4.01 -7.50
N ILE A 224 25.92 4.45 -8.76
CA ILE A 224 25.72 5.87 -9.10
C ILE A 224 24.36 6.35 -8.61
N ALA A 225 23.29 5.61 -8.92
CA ALA A 225 21.94 5.96 -8.50
C ALA A 225 21.81 5.94 -6.97
N GLY A 226 22.38 4.92 -6.32
CA GLY A 226 22.34 4.77 -4.87
C GLY A 226 23.16 5.85 -4.15
N GLY A 227 24.35 6.16 -4.66
CA GLY A 227 25.17 7.26 -4.15
C GLY A 227 24.49 8.62 -4.30
N SER A 228 23.82 8.85 -5.44
CA SER A 228 23.04 10.08 -5.69
C SER A 228 21.83 10.17 -4.77
N LEU A 229 21.13 9.06 -4.53
CA LEU A 229 20.02 8.97 -3.59
C LEU A 229 20.47 9.28 -2.16
N LEU A 230 21.59 8.75 -1.71
CA LEU A 230 22.14 9.03 -0.38
C LEU A 230 22.54 10.49 -0.22
N ARG A 231 23.09 11.12 -1.27
CA ARG A 231 23.40 12.56 -1.27
C ARG A 231 22.12 13.39 -1.18
N LEU A 232 21.10 13.05 -1.96
CA LEU A 232 19.80 13.72 -1.93
C LEU A 232 19.08 13.55 -0.59
N GLY A 233 19.18 12.38 0.03
CA GLY A 233 18.64 12.14 1.36
C GLY A 233 19.35 12.99 2.42
N ARG A 234 20.67 13.13 2.34
CA ARG A 234 21.43 14.00 3.26
C ARG A 234 21.04 15.47 3.14
N THR A 235 20.70 15.96 1.94
CA THR A 235 20.24 17.35 1.78
C THR A 235 18.78 17.52 2.20
N ALA A 236 17.94 16.49 2.04
CA ALA A 236 16.54 16.53 2.45
C ALA A 236 16.34 16.40 3.97
N TRP A 237 17.09 15.52 4.64
CA TRP A 237 17.00 15.29 6.10
C TRP A 237 18.07 16.01 6.92
N GLY A 238 19.12 16.55 6.29
CA GLY A 238 20.22 17.25 6.99
C GLY A 238 19.94 18.71 7.32
N SER A 239 18.79 19.24 6.92
CA SER A 239 18.33 20.59 7.27
C SER A 239 17.15 20.51 8.23
N GLU A 240 17.34 19.92 9.41
CA GLU A 240 16.62 20.41 10.59
C GLU A 240 17.42 21.60 11.14
N PRO A 241 17.04 22.86 10.86
CA PRO A 241 17.40 23.92 11.78
C PRO A 241 16.72 23.58 13.11
N GLY A 242 17.52 23.46 14.18
CA GLY A 242 17.03 23.19 15.51
C GLY A 242 15.83 24.08 15.84
N ALA A 243 14.67 23.45 15.99
CA ALA A 243 13.51 24.05 16.61
C ALA A 243 13.35 23.41 17.98
N THR A 244 14.18 23.88 18.90
CA THR A 244 13.73 24.15 20.27
C THR A 244 12.40 24.89 20.19
N ALA A 245 11.30 24.15 20.26
CA ALA A 245 9.98 24.71 20.52
C ALA A 245 9.61 24.28 21.93
N GLU A 246 10.06 25.07 22.90
CA GLU A 246 9.28 25.36 24.10
C GLU A 246 7.87 25.72 23.65
N VAL A 247 6.98 24.72 23.62
CA VAL A 247 5.54 24.98 23.56
C VAL A 247 5.10 25.17 25.01
N VAL A 248 5.23 26.42 25.46
CA VAL A 248 4.29 27.14 26.32
C VAL A 248 3.57 26.25 27.34
N ALA A 249 4.27 25.92 28.43
CA ALA A 249 3.61 25.70 29.71
C ALA A 249 3.28 27.08 30.27
N GLN A 250 2.12 27.62 29.92
CA GLN A 250 1.56 28.76 30.63
C GLN A 250 1.02 28.23 31.97
N PRO A 251 1.48 28.73 33.14
CA PRO A 251 0.95 28.29 34.42
C PRO A 251 -0.46 28.86 34.60
N ALA A 252 -1.44 27.98 34.83
CA ALA A 252 -2.72 28.38 35.36
C ALA A 252 -2.50 28.94 36.78
N ALA A 253 -2.53 30.26 36.90
CA ALA A 253 -2.61 31.00 38.16
C ALA A 253 -3.80 31.95 38.09
N MET A 254 -4.97 31.45 38.48
CA MET A 254 -5.97 32.06 39.38
C MET A 254 -7.17 31.13 39.51
#